data_AF-A0A3B8PYQ7-F1
#
_entry.id   AF-A0A3B8PYQ7-F1
#
_cell.length_a   1.000
_cell.length_b   1.000
_cell.length_c   1.000
_cell.angle_alpha   90.00
_cell.angle_beta   90.00
_cell.angle_gamma   90.00
#
_symmetry.space_group_name_H-M   'P 1'
#
loop_
_entity.id
_entity.type
_entity.pdbx_description
1 polymer ?
#
loop_
_entity_poly.entity_id
_entity_poly.type
_entity_poly.pdbx_seq_one_letter_code
_entity_poly.pdbx_strand_id
1 'polypeptide(L)'
;MPCVAGSRRRRPPCRGDGEWGEVKTWLHGGNGLPLCTSAGSCHHRGDPVTIGMSGSVSGCFACHGKFSSMSNRNRCSELCRSPLSPWWKVVCAGLAVLCGTVIADEPTATEGHWAFRPVLRPPVPETRNRTWPRTPVDRFLLSRLENQRGEVALAADRRSFLRRLTFNLTGLPPTPGELRDFEADRSPVAFDRVVDRLLSSARYGERWGRHWLDISRYADSNGLDENRAYVNAFHFRDYVIDAFNSDIPFDEFIRSLIAGDLLPEPRRPPGFSDGDWQGHLASLTADRIRATGFLSLGPKGLREVDPVKMEMDIIDDQISTVGKALLGLTLECARCHDHKFDPITTADYYALAGIFKSTRTMSQIVDKRGKGNGFWMERAVVLDASAPAKVSVMCVEEGAMANLRVHRRGSHLDLGAEVRRGFPAVLTRRHPAAAIGPTESGRLQLARWITDAGNPLTSRVVVNRIWQWHFGVGLVETPDNFGELGATPVAPELLDWLAS
;
A
#
# COMPACT_ATOMS: atom_id res chain seq x y z
N MET A 1 -41.34 -46.51 31.57
CA MET A 1 -40.71 -46.29 32.90
C MET A 1 -39.23 -45.99 32.69
N PRO A 2 -38.58 -45.04 33.40
CA PRO A 2 -38.81 -43.59 33.47
C PRO A 2 -37.57 -42.73 33.06
N CYS A 3 -37.79 -41.41 32.95
CA CYS A 3 -36.97 -40.18 33.16
C CYS A 3 -35.41 -40.23 33.14
N VAL A 4 -34.65 -39.21 32.69
CA VAL A 4 -34.57 -37.82 33.24
C VAL A 4 -33.89 -36.80 32.28
N ALA A 5 -34.53 -35.62 32.18
CA ALA A 5 -34.12 -34.22 31.98
C ALA A 5 -32.75 -33.76 31.40
N GLY A 6 -32.84 -32.83 30.43
CA GLY A 6 -31.84 -31.79 30.14
C GLY A 6 -32.54 -30.44 29.87
N SER A 7 -32.20 -29.40 30.63
CA SER A 7 -32.92 -28.13 30.73
C SER A 7 -32.66 -27.17 29.56
N ARG A 8 -33.73 -26.76 28.85
CA ARG A 8 -33.73 -25.60 27.94
C ARG A 8 -34.25 -24.38 28.69
N ARG A 9 -33.41 -23.36 28.89
CA ARG A 9 -33.87 -22.03 29.32
C ARG A 9 -34.49 -21.30 28.12
N ARG A 10 -35.78 -21.01 28.24
CA ARG A 10 -36.57 -20.17 27.33
C ARG A 10 -36.19 -18.69 27.52
N ARG A 11 -36.01 -17.94 26.43
CA ARG A 11 -35.98 -16.46 26.44
C ARG A 11 -37.41 -15.93 26.58
N PRO A 12 -37.67 -14.85 27.34
CA PRO A 12 -38.97 -14.21 27.39
C PRO A 12 -39.19 -13.25 26.19
N PRO A 13 -40.45 -12.91 25.86
CA PRO A 13 -40.78 -12.07 24.73
C PRO A 13 -40.70 -10.58 25.08
N CYS A 14 -40.13 -9.77 24.20
CA CYS A 14 -40.22 -8.31 24.28
C CYS A 14 -41.49 -7.83 23.56
N ARG A 15 -42.44 -7.26 24.32
CA ARG A 15 -43.38 -6.24 23.86
C ARG A 15 -43.41 -5.14 24.91
N GLY A 16 -43.36 -3.89 24.45
CA GLY A 16 -43.41 -2.70 25.30
C GLY A 16 -42.97 -1.49 24.49
N ASP A 17 -43.96 -0.72 24.05
CA ASP A 17 -43.87 0.51 23.28
C ASP A 17 -43.03 1.59 23.99
N GLY A 18 -42.30 2.39 23.21
CA GLY A 18 -41.51 3.51 23.71
C GLY A 18 -40.94 4.34 22.56
N GLU A 19 -41.39 5.58 22.49
CA GLU A 19 -41.13 6.62 21.49
C GLU A 19 -39.67 6.76 21.06
N TRP A 20 -39.45 6.84 19.74
CA TRP A 20 -38.16 7.24 19.15
C TRP A 20 -38.00 8.75 19.26
N GLY A 21 -37.33 9.19 20.33
CA GLY A 21 -36.81 10.55 20.43
C GLY A 21 -35.63 10.77 19.47
N GLU A 22 -35.80 11.71 18.56
CA GLU A 22 -34.77 12.22 17.65
C GLU A 22 -33.50 12.64 18.41
N VAL A 23 -32.37 11.98 18.14
CA VAL A 23 -31.05 12.52 18.50
C VAL A 23 -30.56 13.36 17.32
N LYS A 24 -30.81 14.67 17.41
CA LYS A 24 -30.28 15.69 16.52
C LYS A 24 -28.75 15.67 16.53
N THR A 25 -28.18 15.37 15.36
CA THR A 25 -26.79 15.61 14.98
C THR A 25 -26.48 17.10 14.98
N TRP A 26 -25.46 17.49 15.75
CA TRP A 26 -24.85 18.82 15.67
C TRP A 26 -23.70 18.80 14.65
N LEU A 27 -23.96 19.34 13.45
CA LEU A 27 -22.95 19.71 12.46
C LEU A 27 -23.36 21.05 11.83
N HIS A 28 -22.69 22.13 12.22
CA HIS A 28 -22.59 23.41 11.50
C HIS A 28 -21.15 23.92 11.74
N GLY A 29 -20.44 24.54 10.81
CA GLY A 29 -20.71 24.96 9.42
C GLY A 29 -19.55 24.54 8.51
N GLY A 30 -19.57 24.70 7.21
CA GLY A 30 -20.24 25.71 6.40
C GLY A 30 -19.19 26.27 5.44
N ASN A 31 -19.13 25.72 4.22
CA ASN A 31 -18.77 26.41 2.99
C ASN A 31 -19.00 25.42 1.83
N GLY A 32 -20.08 25.67 1.08
CA GLY A 32 -20.50 24.86 -0.04
C GLY A 32 -19.67 25.11 -1.29
N LEU A 33 -19.42 24.04 -2.03
CA LEU A 33 -19.10 24.06 -3.46
C LEU A 33 -20.03 23.05 -4.14
N PRO A 34 -20.65 23.40 -5.29
CA PRO A 34 -21.67 22.54 -5.89
C PRO A 34 -21.04 21.36 -6.64
N LEU A 35 -21.69 20.21 -6.50
CA LEU A 35 -21.54 19.04 -7.37
C LEU A 35 -21.96 19.41 -8.81
N CYS A 36 -21.06 19.27 -9.77
CA CYS A 36 -21.39 19.21 -11.18
C CYS A 36 -21.37 17.76 -11.66
N THR A 37 -22.56 17.24 -11.95
CA THR A 37 -22.75 16.08 -12.83
C THR A 37 -22.94 16.55 -14.28
N SER A 38 -22.68 15.63 -15.20
CA SER A 38 -23.07 15.59 -16.61
C SER A 38 -22.04 15.93 -17.70
N ALA A 39 -22.12 15.08 -18.72
CA ALA A 39 -21.34 15.00 -19.94
C ALA A 39 -21.48 16.25 -20.84
N GLY A 40 -20.43 16.54 -21.61
CA GLY A 40 -20.47 17.54 -22.67
C GLY A 40 -19.16 17.62 -23.43
N SER A 41 -19.15 17.08 -24.65
CA SER A 41 -18.10 17.17 -25.65
C SER A 41 -17.90 18.61 -26.16
N CYS A 42 -16.65 19.10 -26.18
CA CYS A 42 -16.31 20.39 -26.79
C CYS A 42 -15.56 20.20 -28.12
N HIS A 43 -16.13 20.73 -29.20
CA HIS A 43 -15.46 20.96 -30.50
C HIS A 43 -14.74 22.31 -30.49
N HIS A 44 -13.49 22.33 -30.96
CA HIS A 44 -12.71 23.55 -31.20
C HIS A 44 -13.08 24.21 -32.53
N ARG A 45 -13.33 25.52 -32.52
CA ARG A 45 -13.19 26.39 -33.71
C ARG A 45 -11.83 27.09 -33.62
N GLY A 46 -11.09 27.06 -34.72
CA GLY A 46 -9.85 27.81 -34.90
C GLY A 46 -10.12 29.16 -35.55
N ASP A 47 -9.16 30.07 -35.38
CA ASP A 47 -8.84 31.16 -36.31
C ASP A 47 -7.35 31.50 -36.18
N PRO A 48 -6.65 31.89 -37.27
CA PRO A 48 -5.19 32.04 -37.32
C PRO A 48 -4.73 33.49 -37.09
N VAL A 49 -3.53 33.68 -36.53
CA VAL A 49 -2.86 34.99 -36.50
C VAL A 49 -1.50 34.92 -37.20
N THR A 50 -1.33 35.85 -38.13
CA THR A 50 -0.24 36.10 -39.06
C THR A 50 1.02 36.64 -38.36
N ILE A 51 2.21 36.19 -38.77
CA ILE A 51 3.52 36.68 -38.31
C ILE A 51 4.04 37.72 -39.31
N GLY A 52 4.34 38.93 -38.83
CA GLY A 52 5.06 39.97 -39.57
C GLY A 52 6.50 40.09 -39.11
N MET A 53 7.45 39.96 -40.04
CA MET A 53 8.88 40.19 -39.83
C MET A 53 9.23 41.66 -40.08
N SER A 54 9.96 42.29 -39.15
CA SER A 54 10.89 43.38 -39.46
C SER A 54 12.01 43.38 -38.41
N GLY A 55 13.25 43.55 -38.87
CA GLY A 55 14.44 43.41 -38.03
C GLY A 55 15.01 44.73 -37.54
N SER A 56 15.81 44.69 -36.47
CA SER A 56 17.05 45.45 -36.34
C SER A 56 17.88 44.90 -35.15
N VAL A 57 19.18 45.10 -35.24
CA VAL A 57 20.25 44.55 -34.40
C VAL A 57 20.54 45.49 -33.24
N SER A 58 20.63 44.96 -32.00
CA SER A 58 21.67 45.30 -30.99
C SER A 58 21.35 44.77 -29.59
N GLY A 59 22.38 44.26 -28.90
CA GLY A 59 22.55 44.49 -27.45
C GLY A 59 22.23 43.33 -26.51
N CYS A 60 23.27 42.62 -26.06
CA CYS A 60 23.26 41.76 -24.89
C CYS A 60 22.94 42.53 -23.59
N PHE A 61 21.99 42.05 -22.79
CA PHE A 61 22.12 41.61 -21.38
C PHE A 61 20.75 41.58 -20.68
N ALA A 62 20.58 40.52 -19.89
CA ALA A 62 19.70 40.37 -18.72
C ALA A 62 18.23 39.90 -18.86
N CYS A 63 17.99 38.83 -18.09
CA CYS A 63 16.78 38.43 -17.35
C CYS A 63 15.65 37.64 -18.04
N HIS A 64 15.61 36.35 -17.62
CA HIS A 64 14.46 35.62 -17.11
C HIS A 64 13.09 35.79 -17.79
N GLY A 65 12.62 34.69 -18.38
CA GLY A 65 11.21 34.33 -18.32
C GLY A 65 10.67 33.68 -19.58
N LYS A 66 10.24 32.42 -19.41
CA LYS A 66 9.26 31.68 -20.23
C LYS A 66 9.70 31.33 -21.65
N PHE A 67 10.01 30.05 -21.87
CA PHE A 67 9.51 29.20 -22.96
C PHE A 67 10.22 27.83 -22.84
N SER A 68 9.59 26.87 -22.15
CA SER A 68 10.03 25.47 -22.13
C SER A 68 9.03 24.63 -22.92
N SER A 69 9.05 24.75 -24.25
CA SER A 69 8.49 23.73 -25.14
C SER A 69 9.16 23.82 -26.51
N MET A 70 10.10 22.91 -26.76
CA MET A 70 10.43 22.29 -28.06
C MET A 70 11.82 21.64 -27.97
N SER A 71 11.83 20.34 -27.72
CA SER A 71 12.99 19.48 -28.00
C SER A 71 13.16 19.41 -29.52
N ASN A 72 14.17 20.10 -30.05
CA ASN A 72 14.61 19.92 -31.43
C ASN A 72 16.01 19.30 -31.45
N ARG A 73 16.10 17.99 -31.15
CA ARG A 73 17.24 17.15 -31.53
C ARG A 73 17.20 16.98 -33.05
N ASN A 74 17.70 17.94 -33.82
CA ASN A 74 18.11 17.77 -35.23
C ASN A 74 18.75 19.03 -35.81
N ARG A 75 19.63 19.72 -35.07
CA ARG A 75 20.46 20.81 -35.60
C ARG A 75 21.93 20.81 -35.15
N CYS A 76 22.46 19.65 -34.77
CA CYS A 76 23.91 19.47 -34.52
C CYS A 76 24.63 18.64 -35.59
N SER A 77 23.97 18.25 -36.69
CA SER A 77 24.56 17.40 -37.74
C SER A 77 25.00 18.11 -39.02
N GLU A 78 24.96 19.45 -39.10
CA GLU A 78 25.26 20.17 -40.36
C GLU A 78 26.40 21.19 -40.30
N LEU A 79 27.21 21.24 -39.23
CA LEU A 79 28.32 22.22 -39.08
C LEU A 79 29.73 21.61 -39.09
N CYS A 80 29.95 20.50 -39.79
CA CYS A 80 31.30 19.99 -40.06
C CYS A 80 31.43 19.38 -41.46
N ARG A 81 31.60 20.24 -42.46
CA ARG A 81 32.19 19.86 -43.76
C ARG A 81 33.21 20.91 -44.18
N SER A 82 34.46 20.73 -43.75
CA SER A 82 35.64 21.23 -44.47
C SER A 82 36.83 20.30 -44.19
N PRO A 83 37.75 20.09 -45.16
CA PRO A 83 38.73 19.03 -45.09
C PRO A 83 40.01 19.51 -44.39
N LEU A 84 40.38 18.91 -43.27
CA LEU A 84 41.68 19.13 -42.62
C LEU A 84 42.48 17.82 -42.52
N SER A 85 43.80 18.00 -42.71
CA SER A 85 44.85 17.03 -43.05
C SER A 85 45.07 15.87 -42.04
N PRO A 86 45.82 14.80 -42.41
CA PRO A 86 45.83 13.50 -41.72
C PRO A 86 46.43 13.48 -40.30
N TRP A 87 46.99 14.58 -39.81
CA TRP A 87 47.79 14.61 -38.58
C TRP A 87 46.97 14.76 -37.29
N TRP A 88 45.67 15.09 -37.37
CA TRP A 88 44.84 15.29 -36.16
C TRP A 88 44.29 14.00 -35.53
N LYS A 89 44.25 12.89 -36.29
CA LYS A 89 43.68 11.60 -35.81
C LYS A 89 44.54 10.89 -34.76
N VAL A 90 45.83 11.22 -34.65
CA VAL A 90 46.74 10.58 -33.69
C VAL A 90 46.71 11.27 -32.31
N VAL A 91 46.37 12.56 -32.24
CA VAL A 91 46.31 13.30 -30.97
C VAL A 91 44.99 13.06 -30.21
N CYS A 92 43.89 12.79 -30.91
CA CYS A 92 42.61 12.49 -30.26
C CYS A 92 42.49 11.05 -29.71
N ALA A 93 43.36 10.12 -30.11
CA ALA A 93 43.36 8.75 -29.60
C ALA A 93 44.15 8.58 -28.28
N GLY A 94 45.01 9.54 -27.91
CA GLY A 94 45.85 9.48 -26.70
C GLY A 94 45.25 10.11 -25.43
N LEU A 95 44.12 10.81 -25.55
CA LEU A 95 43.48 11.51 -24.41
C LEU A 95 42.17 10.86 -23.94
N ALA A 96 41.70 9.80 -24.60
CA ALA A 96 40.47 9.08 -24.25
C ALA A 96 40.66 7.97 -23.19
N VAL A 97 41.87 7.83 -22.61
CA VAL A 97 42.20 6.75 -21.64
C VAL A 97 42.39 7.27 -20.20
N LEU A 98 42.28 8.58 -19.94
CA LEU A 98 42.55 9.15 -18.60
C LEU A 98 41.43 10.00 -17.98
N CYS A 99 40.24 10.05 -18.58
CA CYS A 99 39.05 10.63 -17.93
C CYS A 99 37.81 9.83 -18.29
N GLY A 100 37.77 8.58 -17.82
CA GLY A 100 36.51 7.84 -17.68
C GLY A 100 35.69 8.42 -16.53
N THR A 101 35.31 9.70 -16.63
CA THR A 101 34.21 10.21 -15.81
C THR A 101 32.97 9.51 -16.33
N VAL A 102 32.54 8.49 -15.59
CA VAL A 102 31.15 8.03 -15.62
C VAL A 102 30.32 9.29 -15.41
N ILE A 103 29.74 9.82 -16.49
CA ILE A 103 28.63 10.76 -16.36
C ILE A 103 27.52 9.89 -15.79
N ALA A 104 27.45 9.84 -14.45
CA ALA A 104 26.23 9.40 -13.81
C ALA A 104 25.15 10.35 -14.33
N ASP A 105 24.11 9.80 -14.97
CA ASP A 105 22.92 10.58 -15.30
C ASP A 105 22.52 11.35 -14.03
N GLU A 106 22.40 12.68 -14.13
CA GLU A 106 21.85 13.43 -13.02
C GLU A 106 20.46 12.87 -12.72
N PRO A 107 20.14 12.54 -11.46
CA PRO A 107 18.81 12.08 -11.12
C PRO A 107 17.81 13.10 -11.61
N THR A 108 16.86 12.67 -12.44
CA THR A 108 15.75 13.52 -12.86
C THR A 108 15.09 14.15 -11.62
N ALA A 109 14.52 15.36 -11.71
CA ALA A 109 13.99 16.08 -10.54
C ALA A 109 13.05 15.22 -9.66
N THR A 110 12.35 14.28 -10.29
CA THR A 110 11.48 13.26 -9.66
C THR A 110 12.24 12.13 -8.94
N GLU A 111 13.45 11.76 -9.35
CA GLU A 111 14.33 10.82 -8.60
C GLU A 111 14.92 11.45 -7.32
N GLY A 112 14.88 12.77 -7.23
CA GLY A 112 15.24 13.52 -6.02
C GLY A 112 14.15 13.51 -4.94
N HIS A 113 12.93 13.08 -5.27
CA HIS A 113 11.77 13.15 -4.39
C HIS A 113 11.97 12.35 -3.09
N TRP A 114 11.51 12.90 -1.97
CA TRP A 114 11.79 12.37 -0.63
C TRP A 114 11.32 10.91 -0.46
N ALA A 115 10.18 10.55 -1.07
CA ALA A 115 9.59 9.22 -0.94
C ALA A 115 10.39 8.11 -1.64
N PHE A 116 11.22 8.46 -2.64
CA PHE A 116 12.04 7.49 -3.39
C PHE A 116 13.48 7.42 -2.88
N ARG A 117 13.82 8.21 -1.84
CA ARG A 117 15.11 8.12 -1.18
C ARG A 117 15.10 6.97 -0.17
N PRO A 118 16.24 6.31 0.07
CA PRO A 118 16.36 5.31 1.14
C PRO A 118 15.87 5.86 2.48
N VAL A 119 15.29 4.99 3.32
CA VAL A 119 14.98 5.33 4.70
C VAL A 119 16.29 5.38 5.47
N LEU A 120 16.57 6.51 6.13
CA LEU A 120 17.74 6.68 6.98
C LEU A 120 17.26 7.02 8.38
N ARG A 121 17.79 6.35 9.40
CA ARG A 121 17.46 6.66 10.80
C ARG A 121 18.15 7.96 11.23
N PRO A 122 17.42 9.08 11.39
CA PRO A 122 18.05 10.31 11.84
C PRO A 122 18.41 10.23 13.33
N PRO A 123 19.40 11.01 13.80
CA PRO A 123 19.67 11.13 15.22
C PRO A 123 18.46 11.73 15.95
N VAL A 124 18.22 11.28 17.19
CA VAL A 124 17.16 11.85 18.03
C VAL A 124 17.56 13.27 18.42
N PRO A 125 16.72 14.30 18.18
CA PRO A 125 17.10 15.68 18.40
C PRO A 125 17.27 16.02 19.88
N GLU A 126 18.13 17.00 20.14
CA GLU A 126 18.23 17.63 21.45
C GLU A 126 17.13 18.69 21.63
N THR A 127 16.65 18.81 22.87
CA THR A 127 15.59 19.75 23.25
C THR A 127 16.05 20.62 24.42
N ARG A 128 15.56 21.86 24.47
CA ARG A 128 15.86 22.80 25.58
C ARG A 128 15.22 22.31 26.87
N ASN A 129 13.95 21.91 26.81
CA ASN A 129 13.30 21.23 27.92
C ASN A 129 13.71 19.75 27.94
N ARG A 130 14.46 19.38 28.98
CA ARG A 130 15.01 18.02 29.17
C ARG A 130 14.14 17.11 30.02
N THR A 131 13.10 17.64 30.68
CA THR A 131 12.31 16.90 31.67
C THR A 131 10.96 16.44 31.14
N TRP A 132 10.41 17.12 30.12
CA TRP A 132 9.13 16.74 29.53
C TRP A 132 9.18 15.48 28.65
N PRO A 133 10.17 15.31 27.73
CA PRO A 133 10.20 14.13 26.86
C PRO A 133 10.42 12.82 27.65
N ARG A 134 9.59 11.81 27.38
CA ARG A 134 9.73 10.46 27.95
C ARG A 134 10.31 9.47 26.95
N THR A 135 10.01 9.69 25.68
CA THR A 135 10.41 8.82 24.56
C THR A 135 11.17 9.63 23.49
N PRO A 136 11.86 8.96 22.56
CA PRO A 136 12.42 9.63 21.39
C PRO A 136 11.38 10.37 20.55
N VAL A 137 10.16 9.84 20.42
CA VAL A 137 9.05 10.50 19.71
C VAL A 137 8.76 11.87 20.32
N ASP A 138 8.71 11.95 21.65
CA ASP A 138 8.50 13.22 22.35
C ASP A 138 9.59 14.24 22.05
N ARG A 139 10.83 13.80 21.85
CA ARG A 139 11.94 14.71 21.51
C ARG A 139 11.80 15.28 20.10
N PHE A 140 11.39 14.47 19.12
CA PHE A 140 11.09 14.96 17.77
C PHE A 140 9.95 15.98 17.80
N LEU A 141 8.87 15.68 18.53
CA LEU A 141 7.73 16.60 18.67
C LEU A 141 8.12 17.90 19.38
N LEU A 142 8.81 17.79 20.52
CA LEU A 142 9.22 18.94 21.32
C LEU A 142 10.23 19.83 20.60
N SER A 143 11.23 19.25 19.91
CA SER A 143 12.22 20.01 19.14
C SER A 143 11.52 20.88 18.09
N ARG A 144 10.51 20.34 17.40
CA ARG A 144 9.70 21.09 16.45
C ARG A 144 8.89 22.21 17.13
N LEU A 145 8.23 21.93 18.25
CA LEU A 145 7.48 22.94 19.01
C LEU A 145 8.38 24.09 19.48
N GLU A 146 9.55 23.78 20.05
CA GLU A 146 10.52 24.78 20.51
C GLU A 146 11.01 25.67 19.35
N ASN A 147 11.26 25.09 18.18
CA ASN A 147 11.66 25.84 16.98
C ASN A 147 10.55 26.76 16.45
N GLN A 148 9.29 26.37 16.64
CA GLN A 148 8.12 27.16 16.28
C GLN A 148 7.63 28.10 17.39
N ARG A 149 8.34 28.15 18.53
CA ARG A 149 7.91 28.86 19.76
C ARG A 149 6.52 28.43 20.24
N GLY A 150 6.14 27.19 19.98
CA GLY A 150 4.92 26.56 20.47
C GLY A 150 5.11 25.97 21.87
N GLU A 151 3.99 25.74 22.55
CA GLU A 151 3.96 25.11 23.88
C GLU A 151 3.40 23.68 23.79
N VAL A 152 3.85 22.82 24.71
CA VAL A 152 3.30 21.47 24.84
C VAL A 152 1.88 21.53 25.41
N ALA A 153 1.00 20.70 24.87
CA ALA A 153 -0.36 20.58 25.40
C ALA A 153 -0.35 20.06 26.84
N LEU A 154 -1.34 20.48 27.64
CA LEU A 154 -1.53 19.98 29.00
C LEU A 154 -1.78 18.46 28.97
N ALA A 155 -1.19 17.76 29.94
CA ALA A 155 -1.41 16.33 30.10
C ALA A 155 -2.89 16.04 30.38
N ALA A 156 -3.43 15.01 29.72
CA ALA A 156 -4.78 14.54 30.01
C ALA A 156 -4.86 13.99 31.44
N ASP A 157 -6.00 14.22 32.10
CA ASP A 157 -6.29 13.55 33.36
C ASP A 157 -6.41 12.03 33.16
N ARG A 158 -6.26 11.25 34.25
CA ARG A 158 -6.22 9.77 34.18
C ARG A 158 -7.48 9.17 33.57
N ARG A 159 -8.64 9.76 33.82
CA ARG A 159 -9.91 9.29 33.27
C ARG A 159 -9.97 9.53 31.76
N SER A 160 -9.62 10.73 31.32
CA SER A 160 -9.53 11.06 29.90
C SER A 160 -8.51 10.18 29.19
N PHE A 161 -7.34 9.95 29.80
CA PHE A 161 -6.31 9.07 29.27
C PHE A 161 -6.83 7.64 29.06
N LEU A 162 -7.36 7.00 30.10
CA LEU A 162 -7.83 5.62 30.01
C LEU A 162 -8.95 5.50 28.98
N ARG A 163 -9.92 6.42 29.00
CA ARG A 163 -11.03 6.41 28.04
C ARG A 163 -10.54 6.50 26.60
N ARG A 164 -9.62 7.44 26.30
CA ARG A 164 -9.06 7.60 24.95
C ARG A 164 -8.31 6.34 24.51
N LEU A 165 -7.48 5.80 25.40
CA LEU A 165 -6.66 4.64 25.09
C LEU A 165 -7.51 3.38 24.84
N THR A 166 -8.52 3.10 25.66
CA THR A 166 -9.42 1.95 25.43
C THR A 166 -10.20 2.09 24.12
N PHE A 167 -10.75 3.27 23.81
CA PHE A 167 -11.43 3.46 22.52
C PHE A 167 -10.48 3.32 21.33
N ASN A 168 -9.26 3.82 21.46
CA ASN A 168 -8.30 3.78 20.38
C ASN A 168 -7.80 2.35 20.11
N LEU A 169 -7.45 1.61 21.16
CA LEU A 169 -6.86 0.27 21.04
C LEU A 169 -7.92 -0.83 20.85
N THR A 170 -9.06 -0.78 21.54
CA THR A 170 -10.05 -1.87 21.51
C THR A 170 -11.41 -1.46 20.95
N GLY A 171 -11.63 -0.17 20.68
CA GLY A 171 -12.93 0.33 20.20
C GLY A 171 -14.03 0.37 21.25
N LEU A 172 -13.73 0.02 22.51
CA LEU A 172 -14.70 -0.08 23.60
C LEU A 172 -14.38 0.94 24.71
N PRO A 173 -15.37 1.35 25.52
CA PRO A 173 -15.09 2.14 26.73
C PRO A 173 -14.48 1.26 27.83
N PRO A 174 -13.69 1.84 28.76
CA PRO A 174 -13.30 1.13 29.97
C PRO A 174 -14.52 0.87 30.85
N THR A 175 -14.53 -0.25 31.58
CA THR A 175 -15.53 -0.54 32.60
C THR A 175 -15.38 0.41 33.80
N PRO A 176 -16.44 0.64 34.59
CA PRO A 176 -16.34 1.45 35.80
C PRO A 176 -15.33 0.90 36.83
N GLY A 177 -15.09 -0.42 36.86
CA GLY A 177 -14.09 -1.05 37.72
C GLY A 177 -12.68 -0.71 37.29
N GLU A 178 -12.34 -0.97 36.03
CA GLU A 178 -11.03 -0.66 35.46
C GLU A 178 -10.66 0.83 35.61
N LEU A 179 -11.64 1.72 35.51
CA LEU A 179 -11.42 3.15 35.71
C LEU A 179 -11.05 3.48 37.15
N ARG A 180 -11.78 2.96 38.14
CA ARG A 180 -11.46 3.18 39.56
C ARG A 180 -10.08 2.61 39.90
N ASP A 181 -9.77 1.42 39.40
CA ASP A 181 -8.49 0.77 39.65
C ASP A 181 -7.33 1.57 39.06
N PHE A 182 -7.48 2.06 37.82
CA PHE A 182 -6.46 2.90 37.19
C PHE A 182 -6.32 4.28 37.83
N GLU A 183 -7.41 4.88 38.30
CA GLU A 183 -7.38 6.14 39.04
C GLU A 183 -6.70 6.00 40.40
N ALA A 184 -6.82 4.83 41.05
CA ALA A 184 -6.19 4.52 42.32
C ALA A 184 -4.70 4.11 42.19
N ASP A 185 -4.30 3.50 41.08
CA ASP A 185 -2.93 3.02 40.87
C ASP A 185 -1.93 4.19 40.72
N ARG A 186 -1.15 4.49 41.75
CA ARG A 186 -0.10 5.53 41.73
C ARG A 186 1.28 5.00 41.33
N SER A 187 1.40 3.74 40.94
CA SER A 187 2.69 3.17 40.54
C SER A 187 3.25 3.86 39.28
N PRO A 188 4.59 3.92 39.13
CA PRO A 188 5.22 4.52 37.97
C PRO A 188 4.92 3.77 36.66
N VAL A 189 4.52 2.50 36.74
CA VAL A 189 4.22 1.61 35.61
C VAL A 189 2.72 1.47 35.31
N ALA A 190 1.87 2.26 35.98
CA ALA A 190 0.41 2.15 35.83
C ALA A 190 -0.04 2.35 34.37
N PHE A 191 0.63 3.24 33.64
CA PHE A 191 0.34 3.52 32.23
C PHE A 191 0.69 2.32 31.35
N ASP A 192 1.91 1.80 31.49
CA ASP A 192 2.41 0.67 30.69
C ASP A 192 1.56 -0.58 30.92
N ARG A 193 1.22 -0.90 32.18
CA ARG A 193 0.35 -2.03 32.49
C ARG A 193 -1.02 -1.95 31.82
N VAL A 194 -1.59 -0.74 31.71
CA VAL A 194 -2.87 -0.56 31.00
C VAL A 194 -2.68 -0.76 29.50
N VAL A 195 -1.62 -0.21 28.91
CA VAL A 195 -1.30 -0.39 27.48
C VAL A 195 -1.12 -1.88 27.17
N ASP A 196 -0.27 -2.58 27.92
CA ASP A 196 0.00 -4.01 27.74
C ASP A 196 -1.26 -4.85 27.84
N ARG A 197 -2.13 -4.55 28.81
CA ARG A 197 -3.41 -5.23 28.99
C ARG A 197 -4.36 -5.01 27.82
N LEU A 198 -4.38 -3.81 27.25
CA LEU A 198 -5.25 -3.49 26.11
C LEU A 198 -4.72 -4.11 24.81
N LEU A 199 -3.40 -4.08 24.58
CA LEU A 199 -2.76 -4.73 23.43
C LEU A 199 -2.92 -6.25 23.48
N SER A 200 -2.84 -6.85 24.68
CA SER A 200 -3.06 -8.30 24.89
C SER A 200 -4.54 -8.73 24.77
N SER A 201 -5.49 -7.81 24.55
CA SER A 201 -6.91 -8.15 24.41
C SER A 201 -7.21 -8.61 23.00
N ALA A 202 -8.01 -9.68 22.83
CA ALA A 202 -8.51 -10.08 21.51
C ALA A 202 -9.29 -8.96 20.77
N ARG A 203 -9.82 -7.99 21.53
CA ARG A 203 -10.49 -6.79 21.00
C ARG A 203 -9.53 -5.86 20.26
N TYR A 204 -8.23 -5.92 20.56
CA TYR A 204 -7.21 -5.18 19.84
C TYR A 204 -7.17 -5.62 18.37
N GLY A 205 -7.01 -6.92 18.11
CA GLY A 205 -7.02 -7.45 16.75
C GLY A 205 -8.33 -7.20 16.00
N GLU A 206 -9.48 -7.28 16.67
CA GLU A 206 -10.77 -6.91 16.06
C GLU A 206 -10.83 -5.43 15.65
N ARG A 207 -10.36 -4.54 16.53
CA ARG A 207 -10.35 -3.08 16.28
C ARG A 207 -9.36 -2.71 15.17
N TRP A 208 -8.15 -3.25 15.25
CA TRP A 208 -7.04 -2.93 14.35
C TRP A 208 -7.14 -3.64 13.00
N GLY A 209 -7.68 -4.86 13.00
CA GLY A 209 -7.98 -5.58 11.77
C GLY A 209 -8.92 -4.81 10.85
N ARG A 210 -9.92 -4.09 11.40
CA ARG A 210 -10.81 -3.22 10.61
C ARG A 210 -10.05 -2.21 9.75
N HIS A 211 -9.00 -1.59 10.29
CA HIS A 211 -8.20 -0.61 9.55
C HIS A 211 -7.48 -1.24 8.34
N TRP A 212 -7.01 -2.47 8.48
CA TRP A 212 -6.39 -3.23 7.40
C TRP A 212 -7.41 -3.74 6.38
N LEU A 213 -8.60 -4.13 6.83
CA LEU A 213 -9.67 -4.59 5.96
C LEU A 213 -10.19 -3.45 5.06
N ASP A 214 -10.26 -2.22 5.59
CA ASP A 214 -10.63 -1.02 4.83
C ASP A 214 -9.68 -0.81 3.63
N ILE A 215 -8.37 -1.00 3.81
CA ILE A 215 -7.36 -0.81 2.75
C ILE A 215 -7.08 -2.07 1.91
N SER A 216 -7.69 -3.21 2.27
CA SER A 216 -7.61 -4.47 1.53
C SER A 216 -8.80 -4.70 0.60
N ARG A 217 -9.74 -3.74 0.55
CA ARG A 217 -11.03 -3.86 -0.17
C ARG A 217 -11.86 -5.04 0.34
N TYR A 218 -11.80 -5.33 1.64
CA TYR A 218 -12.63 -6.39 2.20
C TYR A 218 -14.11 -6.04 2.03
N ALA A 219 -14.86 -6.96 1.45
CA ALA A 219 -16.31 -6.91 1.37
C ALA A 219 -16.83 -8.35 1.37
N ASP A 220 -18.07 -8.56 1.81
CA ASP A 220 -18.72 -9.87 1.75
C ASP A 220 -19.28 -10.18 0.32
N SER A 221 -18.93 -9.37 -0.68
CA SER A 221 -19.35 -9.53 -2.07
C SER A 221 -18.43 -8.81 -3.05
N ASN A 222 -18.54 -9.09 -4.36
CA ASN A 222 -17.72 -8.49 -5.41
C ASN A 222 -18.16 -7.07 -5.84
N GLY A 223 -19.39 -6.64 -5.55
CA GLY A 223 -19.80 -5.23 -5.59
C GLY A 223 -19.73 -4.47 -6.93
N LEU A 224 -19.65 -5.13 -8.10
CA LEU A 224 -19.52 -4.47 -9.41
C LEU A 224 -20.82 -4.56 -10.25
N ASP A 225 -20.85 -5.35 -11.31
CA ASP A 225 -21.96 -5.43 -12.28
C ASP A 225 -23.03 -6.47 -11.92
N GLU A 226 -22.60 -7.63 -11.45
CA GLU A 226 -23.39 -8.66 -10.79
C GLU A 226 -22.88 -8.77 -9.35
N ASN A 227 -23.77 -8.75 -8.36
CA ASN A 227 -23.36 -8.84 -6.96
C ASN A 227 -23.46 -10.28 -6.44
N ARG A 228 -22.33 -10.98 -6.36
CA ARG A 228 -22.20 -12.32 -5.77
C ARG A 228 -21.52 -12.24 -4.41
N ALA A 229 -22.07 -13.00 -3.47
CA ALA A 229 -21.54 -13.09 -2.11
C ALA A 229 -20.23 -13.88 -2.08
N TYR A 230 -19.21 -13.32 -1.42
CA TYR A 230 -17.98 -14.02 -1.07
C TYR A 230 -18.18 -14.83 0.21
N VAL A 231 -18.84 -15.98 0.08
CA VAL A 231 -19.23 -16.85 1.20
C VAL A 231 -18.06 -17.14 2.16
N ASN A 232 -16.84 -17.26 1.63
CA ASN A 232 -15.64 -17.61 2.38
C ASN A 232 -14.65 -16.43 2.56
N ALA A 233 -15.04 -15.18 2.26
CA ALA A 233 -14.17 -14.01 2.45
C ALA A 233 -13.76 -13.81 3.91
N PHE A 234 -14.65 -14.13 4.85
CA PHE A 234 -14.43 -13.91 6.28
C PHE A 234 -13.17 -14.62 6.80
N HIS A 235 -12.68 -15.67 6.14
CA HIS A 235 -11.42 -16.31 6.50
C HIS A 235 -10.21 -15.38 6.35
N PHE A 236 -10.20 -14.48 5.37
CA PHE A 236 -9.18 -13.43 5.27
C PHE A 236 -9.33 -12.39 6.39
N ARG A 237 -10.56 -11.99 6.72
CA ARG A 237 -10.84 -11.11 7.87
C ARG A 237 -10.27 -11.72 9.15
N ASP A 238 -10.58 -12.98 9.40
CA ASP A 238 -10.15 -13.69 10.60
C ASP A 238 -8.62 -13.82 10.61
N TYR A 239 -7.97 -14.11 9.48
CA TYR A 239 -6.49 -14.07 9.40
C TYR A 239 -5.91 -12.72 9.83
N VAL A 240 -6.49 -11.60 9.36
CA VAL A 240 -6.01 -10.27 9.75
C VAL A 240 -6.16 -10.07 11.26
N ILE A 241 -7.31 -10.43 11.83
CA ILE A 241 -7.57 -10.32 13.28
C ILE A 241 -6.60 -11.19 14.08
N ASP A 242 -6.42 -12.44 13.65
CA ASP A 242 -5.52 -13.43 14.26
C ASP A 242 -4.07 -12.92 14.23
N ALA A 243 -3.61 -12.39 13.10
CA ALA A 243 -2.26 -11.84 12.92
C ALA A 243 -1.94 -10.73 13.93
N PHE A 244 -2.88 -9.83 14.19
CA PHE A 244 -2.72 -8.78 15.21
C PHE A 244 -2.71 -9.34 16.63
N ASN A 245 -3.61 -10.27 16.93
CA ASN A 245 -3.70 -10.85 18.28
C ASN A 245 -2.52 -11.78 18.61
N SER A 246 -1.89 -12.37 17.59
CA SER A 246 -0.69 -13.20 17.73
C SER A 246 0.61 -12.40 17.60
N ASP A 247 0.54 -11.10 17.34
CA ASP A 247 1.70 -10.20 17.18
C ASP A 247 2.74 -10.76 16.20
N ILE A 248 2.28 -11.21 15.03
CA ILE A 248 3.20 -11.78 14.04
C ILE A 248 4.12 -10.69 13.47
N PRO A 249 5.37 -11.03 13.08
CA PRO A 249 6.27 -10.07 12.47
C PRO A 249 5.64 -9.38 11.25
N PHE A 250 5.81 -8.06 11.16
CA PHE A 250 5.20 -7.25 10.11
C PHE A 250 5.61 -7.70 8.70
N ASP A 251 6.87 -8.11 8.51
CA ASP A 251 7.35 -8.63 7.24
C ASP A 251 6.68 -9.97 6.88
N GLU A 252 6.45 -10.85 7.86
CA GLU A 252 5.70 -12.09 7.66
C GLU A 252 4.22 -11.83 7.33
N PHE A 253 3.59 -10.87 8.00
CA PHE A 253 2.22 -10.43 7.69
C PHE A 253 2.11 -10.01 6.23
N ILE A 254 2.91 -9.02 5.79
CA ILE A 254 2.85 -8.50 4.42
C ILE A 254 3.26 -9.54 3.37
N ARG A 255 4.28 -10.35 3.65
CA ARG A 255 4.67 -11.42 2.72
C ARG A 255 3.56 -12.44 2.54
N SER A 256 2.83 -12.75 3.60
CA SER A 256 1.70 -13.69 3.55
C SER A 256 0.55 -13.16 2.71
N LEU A 257 0.26 -11.85 2.75
CA LEU A 257 -0.77 -11.22 1.92
C LEU A 257 -0.54 -11.44 0.41
N ILE A 258 0.72 -11.43 -0.04
CA ILE A 258 1.08 -11.49 -1.47
C ILE A 258 1.43 -12.92 -1.91
N ALA A 259 2.16 -13.65 -1.08
CA ALA A 259 2.81 -14.90 -1.46
C ALA A 259 2.76 -15.97 -0.36
N GLY A 260 1.77 -15.92 0.55
CA GLY A 260 1.65 -16.88 1.65
C GLY A 260 1.71 -18.34 1.19
N ASP A 261 1.04 -18.69 0.10
CA ASP A 261 1.05 -20.02 -0.51
C ASP A 261 2.42 -20.45 -1.08
N LEU A 262 3.37 -19.51 -1.20
CA LEU A 262 4.72 -19.72 -1.74
C LEU A 262 5.83 -19.54 -0.69
N LEU A 263 5.48 -19.15 0.53
CA LEU A 263 6.48 -18.97 1.57
C LEU A 263 7.08 -20.34 1.95
N PRO A 264 8.41 -20.44 2.04
CA PRO A 264 9.04 -21.69 2.43
C PRO A 264 8.60 -22.11 3.82
N GLU A 265 8.56 -23.41 4.05
CA GLU A 265 8.35 -23.94 5.39
C GLU A 265 9.48 -23.45 6.32
N PRO A 266 9.15 -22.92 7.50
CA PRO A 266 10.16 -22.52 8.47
C PRO A 266 10.95 -23.74 8.95
N ARG A 267 12.17 -23.50 9.44
CA ARG A 267 12.95 -24.55 10.09
C ARG A 267 12.29 -24.92 11.42
N ARG A 268 12.13 -26.22 11.67
CA ARG A 268 11.66 -26.73 12.97
C ARG A 268 12.57 -26.26 14.12
N PRO A 269 12.03 -25.61 15.16
CA PRO A 269 12.79 -25.27 16.36
C PRO A 269 13.25 -26.51 17.13
N PRO A 270 14.42 -26.49 17.79
CA PRO A 270 14.83 -27.57 18.69
C PRO A 270 13.79 -27.81 19.80
N GLY A 271 13.55 -29.07 20.15
CA GLY A 271 12.64 -29.46 21.25
C GLY A 271 11.18 -29.67 20.87
N PHE A 272 10.78 -29.41 19.62
CA PHE A 272 9.43 -29.75 19.13
C PHE A 272 9.35 -31.21 18.71
N SER A 273 8.29 -31.90 19.13
CA SER A 273 7.98 -33.25 18.64
C SER A 273 7.56 -33.21 17.16
N ASP A 274 7.65 -34.34 16.47
CA ASP A 274 7.20 -34.43 15.07
C ASP A 274 5.70 -34.08 14.93
N GLY A 275 4.87 -34.53 15.88
CA GLY A 275 3.42 -34.28 15.88
C GLY A 275 3.07 -32.81 16.09
N ASP A 276 3.66 -32.18 17.12
CA ASP A 276 3.41 -30.77 17.42
C ASP A 276 3.89 -29.87 16.28
N TRP A 277 5.04 -30.21 15.69
CA TRP A 277 5.56 -29.47 14.55
C TRP A 277 4.67 -29.60 13.31
N GLN A 278 4.17 -30.80 13.02
CA GLN A 278 3.26 -31.01 11.89
C GLN A 278 1.93 -30.25 12.09
N GLY A 279 1.43 -30.21 13.32
CA GLY A 279 0.25 -29.42 13.69
C GLY A 279 0.48 -27.93 13.47
N HIS A 280 1.62 -27.41 13.94
CA HIS A 280 2.02 -26.02 13.72
C HIS A 280 2.13 -25.67 12.24
N LEU A 281 2.79 -26.51 11.43
CA LEU A 281 2.91 -26.31 9.98
C LEU A 281 1.55 -26.31 9.27
N ALA A 282 0.61 -27.17 9.70
CA ALA A 282 -0.73 -27.20 9.12
C ALA A 282 -1.48 -25.88 9.39
N SER A 283 -1.47 -25.39 10.63
CA SER A 283 -2.08 -24.10 10.98
C SER A 283 -1.41 -22.94 10.26
N LEU A 284 -0.06 -22.89 10.24
CA LEU A 284 0.68 -21.86 9.51
C LEU A 284 0.38 -21.86 8.01
N THR A 285 0.26 -23.03 7.40
CA THR A 285 -0.11 -23.17 5.99
C THR A 285 -1.53 -22.65 5.74
N ALA A 286 -2.47 -22.97 6.63
CA ALA A 286 -3.83 -22.46 6.54
C ALA A 286 -3.85 -20.93 6.63
N ASP A 287 -3.15 -20.34 7.60
CA ASP A 287 -3.04 -18.89 7.78
C ASP A 287 -2.47 -18.20 6.56
N ARG A 288 -1.36 -18.73 6.03
CA ARG A 288 -0.73 -18.20 4.83
C ARG A 288 -1.64 -18.29 3.60
N ILE A 289 -2.45 -19.34 3.46
CA ILE A 289 -3.44 -19.42 2.38
C ILE A 289 -4.57 -18.40 2.60
N ARG A 290 -5.10 -18.28 3.83
CA ARG A 290 -6.12 -17.27 4.19
C ARG A 290 -5.63 -15.85 3.86
N ALA A 291 -4.37 -15.55 4.16
CA ALA A 291 -3.73 -14.26 3.90
C ALA A 291 -3.78 -13.83 2.43
N THR A 292 -3.62 -14.77 1.50
CA THR A 292 -3.69 -14.49 0.06
C THR A 292 -5.08 -14.04 -0.42
N GLY A 293 -6.09 -14.11 0.45
CA GLY A 293 -7.36 -13.43 0.27
C GLY A 293 -7.20 -11.94 -0.07
N PHE A 294 -6.13 -11.28 0.38
CA PHE A 294 -5.76 -9.92 -0.01
C PHE A 294 -5.69 -9.70 -1.53
N LEU A 295 -5.14 -10.66 -2.27
CA LEU A 295 -5.07 -10.63 -3.74
C LEU A 295 -6.33 -11.17 -4.42
N SER A 296 -7.09 -12.02 -3.73
CA SER A 296 -8.30 -12.64 -4.30
C SER A 296 -9.53 -11.74 -4.18
N LEU A 297 -9.68 -11.02 -3.07
CA LEU A 297 -10.79 -10.11 -2.79
C LEU A 297 -10.67 -8.81 -3.60
N GLY A 298 -11.79 -8.12 -3.74
CA GLY A 298 -11.90 -6.91 -4.53
C GLY A 298 -12.89 -7.07 -5.67
N PRO A 299 -13.22 -5.97 -6.37
CA PRO A 299 -14.24 -5.97 -7.40
C PRO A 299 -13.97 -6.94 -8.54
N LYS A 300 -15.02 -7.61 -9.04
CA LYS A 300 -14.96 -8.49 -10.23
C LYS A 300 -16.15 -8.25 -11.14
N GLY A 301 -15.89 -7.85 -12.38
CA GLY A 301 -16.91 -7.68 -13.42
C GLY A 301 -17.31 -9.03 -14.01
N LEU A 302 -18.33 -9.67 -13.45
CA LEU A 302 -18.75 -11.03 -13.82
C LEU A 302 -19.56 -11.07 -15.12
N ARG A 303 -20.06 -9.93 -15.60
CA ARG A 303 -20.74 -9.80 -16.90
C ARG A 303 -19.77 -9.42 -18.03
N GLU A 304 -18.50 -9.21 -17.72
CA GLU A 304 -17.49 -9.02 -18.77
C GLU A 304 -17.32 -10.32 -19.56
N VAL A 305 -17.63 -10.25 -20.85
CA VAL A 305 -17.62 -11.41 -21.74
C VAL A 305 -16.26 -11.59 -22.42
N ASP A 306 -15.40 -10.56 -22.43
CA ASP A 306 -14.03 -10.67 -22.90
C ASP A 306 -13.11 -11.14 -21.75
N PRO A 307 -12.70 -12.43 -21.76
CA PRO A 307 -11.95 -12.98 -20.63
C PRO A 307 -10.59 -12.31 -20.42
N VAL A 308 -9.97 -11.80 -21.49
CA VAL A 308 -8.69 -11.09 -21.40
C VAL A 308 -8.89 -9.75 -20.73
N LYS A 309 -9.97 -9.04 -21.07
CA LYS A 309 -10.31 -7.78 -20.40
C LYS A 309 -10.61 -7.99 -18.91
N MET A 310 -11.46 -8.97 -18.59
CA MET A 310 -11.81 -9.27 -17.19
C MET A 310 -10.55 -9.59 -16.35
N GLU A 311 -9.66 -10.43 -16.89
CA GLU A 311 -8.42 -10.79 -16.21
C GLU A 311 -7.51 -9.57 -15.99
N MET A 312 -7.36 -8.71 -16.99
CA MET A 312 -6.56 -7.49 -16.87
C MET A 312 -7.17 -6.47 -15.91
N ASP A 313 -8.50 -6.41 -15.79
CA ASP A 313 -9.17 -5.56 -14.82
C ASP A 313 -8.98 -6.09 -13.38
N ILE A 314 -8.94 -7.41 -13.18
CA ILE A 314 -8.55 -8.01 -11.90
C ILE A 314 -7.09 -7.70 -11.55
N ILE A 315 -6.18 -7.79 -12.52
CA ILE A 315 -4.76 -7.48 -12.34
C ILE A 315 -4.55 -6.00 -11.98
N ASP A 316 -5.26 -5.10 -12.66
CA ASP A 316 -5.22 -3.65 -12.40
C ASP A 316 -5.72 -3.34 -10.98
N ASP A 317 -6.80 -3.99 -10.55
CA ASP A 317 -7.27 -3.93 -9.18
C ASP A 317 -6.17 -4.39 -8.21
N GLN A 318 -5.55 -5.56 -8.41
CA GLN A 318 -4.45 -6.05 -7.57
C GLN A 318 -3.27 -5.06 -7.48
N ILE A 319 -2.86 -4.48 -8.62
CA ILE A 319 -1.80 -3.46 -8.68
C ILE A 319 -2.20 -2.21 -7.88
N SER A 320 -3.42 -1.72 -8.07
CA SER A 320 -3.94 -0.54 -7.36
C SER A 320 -3.89 -0.73 -5.84
N THR A 321 -4.29 -1.90 -5.33
CA THR A 321 -4.29 -2.15 -3.88
C THR A 321 -2.91 -2.40 -3.30
N VAL A 322 -2.07 -3.19 -3.97
CA VAL A 322 -0.67 -3.34 -3.54
C VAL A 322 0.04 -1.99 -3.56
N GLY A 323 -0.15 -1.22 -4.64
CA GLY A 323 0.41 0.12 -4.81
C GLY A 323 -0.02 1.07 -3.69
N LYS A 324 -1.32 1.21 -3.45
CA LYS A 324 -1.83 2.15 -2.43
C LYS A 324 -1.57 1.65 -1.01
N ALA A 325 -1.95 0.42 -0.69
CA ALA A 325 -1.90 -0.09 0.67
C ALA A 325 -0.45 -0.23 1.18
N LEU A 326 0.47 -0.71 0.32
CA LEU A 326 1.81 -1.12 0.74
C LEU A 326 2.95 -0.21 0.23
N LEU A 327 2.73 0.54 -0.84
CA LEU A 327 3.72 1.45 -1.41
C LEU A 327 3.29 2.93 -1.35
N GLY A 328 2.02 3.22 -1.03
CA GLY A 328 1.50 4.59 -1.06
C GLY A 328 1.60 5.22 -2.45
N LEU A 329 1.43 4.44 -3.52
CA LEU A 329 1.52 4.93 -4.90
C LEU A 329 0.28 4.56 -5.72
N THR A 330 -0.13 5.47 -6.59
CA THR A 330 -1.21 5.26 -7.58
C THR A 330 -0.64 4.73 -8.89
N LEU A 331 -0.42 3.42 -8.96
CA LEU A 331 0.22 2.78 -10.12
C LEU A 331 -0.72 2.63 -11.33
N GLU A 332 -2.04 2.69 -11.12
CA GLU A 332 -3.06 2.41 -12.13
C GLU A 332 -3.05 3.37 -13.32
N CYS A 333 -2.63 4.62 -13.13
CA CYS A 333 -2.55 5.57 -14.25
C CYS A 333 -1.53 5.13 -15.31
N ALA A 334 -0.49 4.39 -14.88
CA ALA A 334 0.56 3.89 -15.76
C ALA A 334 0.06 2.82 -16.76
N ARG A 335 -1.16 2.27 -16.54
CA ARG A 335 -1.78 1.26 -17.40
C ARG A 335 -1.94 1.72 -18.85
N CYS A 336 -2.29 2.99 -19.07
CA CYS A 336 -2.62 3.51 -20.40
C CYS A 336 -1.52 4.41 -20.98
N HIS A 337 -0.79 5.12 -20.14
CA HIS A 337 0.28 6.04 -20.51
C HIS A 337 1.28 6.11 -19.36
N ASP A 338 2.52 6.55 -19.60
CA ASP A 338 3.47 6.77 -18.51
C ASP A 338 2.84 7.68 -17.45
N HIS A 339 3.01 7.35 -16.18
CA HIS A 339 2.38 8.08 -15.09
C HIS A 339 2.68 9.58 -15.22
N LYS A 340 1.65 10.41 -15.04
CA LYS A 340 1.71 11.83 -15.44
C LYS A 340 2.74 12.65 -14.66
N PHE A 341 3.01 12.26 -13.42
CA PHE A 341 3.85 13.02 -12.48
C PHE A 341 4.99 12.16 -11.93
N ASP A 342 4.66 11.02 -11.33
CA ASP A 342 5.65 10.07 -10.84
C ASP A 342 6.44 9.39 -11.97
N PRO A 343 7.73 9.05 -11.75
CA PRO A 343 8.60 8.41 -12.74
C PRO A 343 8.30 6.91 -12.87
N ILE A 344 7.05 6.59 -13.20
CA ILE A 344 6.54 5.23 -13.36
C ILE A 344 6.08 5.08 -14.80
N THR A 345 6.80 4.27 -15.57
CA THR A 345 6.49 4.07 -16.98
C THR A 345 5.36 3.06 -17.16
N THR A 346 4.71 3.08 -18.32
CA THR A 346 3.80 2.02 -18.72
C THR A 346 4.52 0.66 -18.75
N ALA A 347 5.81 0.63 -19.10
CA ALA A 347 6.59 -0.61 -19.04
C ALA A 347 6.71 -1.13 -17.59
N ASP A 348 6.94 -0.26 -16.60
CA ASP A 348 6.97 -0.64 -15.18
C ASP A 348 5.63 -1.26 -14.74
N TYR A 349 4.50 -0.66 -15.15
CA TYR A 349 3.17 -1.21 -14.89
C TYR A 349 3.02 -2.61 -15.48
N TYR A 350 3.36 -2.80 -16.77
CA TYR A 350 3.21 -4.11 -17.42
C TYR A 350 4.21 -5.16 -16.92
N ALA A 351 5.37 -4.74 -16.42
CA ALA A 351 6.31 -5.61 -15.71
C ALA A 351 5.68 -6.16 -14.42
N LEU A 352 5.05 -5.30 -13.62
CA LEU A 352 4.34 -5.71 -12.41
C LEU A 352 3.07 -6.51 -12.75
N ALA A 353 2.33 -6.12 -13.77
CA ALA A 353 1.13 -6.82 -14.22
C ALA A 353 1.45 -8.25 -14.68
N GLY A 354 2.64 -8.51 -15.23
CA GLY A 354 3.06 -9.87 -15.58
C GLY A 354 3.18 -10.80 -14.36
N ILE A 355 3.50 -10.26 -13.16
CA ILE A 355 3.53 -11.03 -11.91
C ILE A 355 2.12 -11.50 -11.55
N PHE A 356 1.15 -10.59 -11.58
CA PHE A 356 -0.25 -10.89 -11.26
C PHE A 356 -0.96 -11.67 -12.37
N LYS A 357 -0.56 -11.49 -13.63
CA LYS A 357 -0.96 -12.36 -14.74
C LYS A 357 -0.56 -13.82 -14.51
N SER A 358 0.55 -14.02 -13.81
CA SER A 358 1.05 -15.33 -13.40
C SER A 358 0.41 -15.82 -12.10
N THR A 359 -0.68 -15.19 -11.64
CA THR A 359 -1.41 -15.50 -10.39
C THR A 359 -2.86 -15.81 -10.70
N ARG A 360 -3.33 -17.00 -10.31
CA ARG A 360 -4.71 -17.43 -10.54
C ARG A 360 -5.61 -17.03 -9.36
N THR A 361 -6.61 -16.20 -9.64
CA THR A 361 -7.62 -15.74 -8.67
C THR A 361 -9.03 -16.23 -8.98
N MET A 362 -9.27 -16.72 -10.21
CA MET A 362 -10.53 -17.29 -10.67
C MET A 362 -10.34 -18.77 -10.99
N SER A 363 -11.28 -19.62 -10.57
CA SER A 363 -11.27 -21.05 -10.91
C SER A 363 -11.43 -21.24 -12.42
N GLN A 364 -12.40 -20.53 -13.01
CA GLN A 364 -12.55 -20.34 -14.45
C GLN A 364 -13.17 -18.96 -14.73
N ILE A 365 -12.59 -18.22 -15.66
CA ILE A 365 -13.18 -17.00 -16.21
C ILE A 365 -14.25 -17.41 -17.22
N VAL A 366 -15.44 -16.79 -17.14
CA VAL A 366 -16.52 -17.05 -18.11
C VAL A 366 -16.13 -16.44 -19.45
N ASP A 367 -16.13 -17.26 -20.51
CA ASP A 367 -15.82 -16.78 -21.86
C ASP A 367 -17.08 -16.38 -22.66
N LYS A 368 -16.85 -15.83 -23.86
CA LYS A 368 -17.92 -15.42 -24.81
C LYS A 368 -18.87 -16.56 -25.22
N ARG A 369 -18.51 -17.83 -24.97
CA ARG A 369 -19.32 -19.01 -25.26
C ARG A 369 -20.08 -19.50 -24.03
N GLY A 370 -19.99 -18.78 -22.91
CA GLY A 370 -20.58 -19.16 -21.63
C GLY A 370 -19.83 -20.29 -20.92
N LYS A 371 -18.61 -20.63 -21.35
CA LYS A 371 -17.79 -21.64 -20.69
C LYS A 371 -17.07 -21.02 -19.50
N GLY A 372 -17.21 -21.64 -18.33
CA GLY A 372 -16.68 -21.15 -17.06
C GLY A 372 -17.80 -21.08 -16.02
N ASN A 373 -17.43 -21.01 -14.74
CA ASN A 373 -18.38 -20.94 -13.63
C ASN A 373 -18.44 -19.53 -13.02
N GLY A 374 -17.46 -18.66 -13.32
CA GLY A 374 -17.38 -17.30 -12.79
C GLY A 374 -17.13 -17.28 -11.27
N PHE A 375 -16.54 -18.35 -10.73
CA PHE A 375 -16.18 -18.44 -9.32
C PHE A 375 -14.69 -18.18 -9.12
N TRP A 376 -14.38 -17.50 -8.03
CA TRP A 376 -13.03 -17.29 -7.51
C TRP A 376 -12.36 -18.61 -7.14
N MET A 377 -11.04 -18.57 -7.01
CA MET A 377 -10.25 -19.68 -6.48
C MET A 377 -10.55 -19.88 -5.00
N GLU A 378 -10.79 -21.14 -4.62
CA GLU A 378 -10.85 -21.55 -3.22
C GLU A 378 -10.03 -22.81 -3.00
N ARG A 379 -9.49 -22.97 -1.79
CA ARG A 379 -8.76 -24.16 -1.37
C ARG A 379 -9.31 -24.69 -0.06
N ALA A 380 -9.30 -26.02 0.07
CA ALA A 380 -9.60 -26.67 1.33
C ALA A 380 -8.38 -26.60 2.26
N VAL A 381 -8.54 -26.04 3.45
CA VAL A 381 -7.50 -25.95 4.49
C VAL A 381 -8.00 -26.53 5.82
N VAL A 382 -7.06 -26.90 6.69
CA VAL A 382 -7.35 -27.34 8.06
C VAL A 382 -6.92 -26.22 9.00
N LEU A 383 -7.88 -25.57 9.66
CA LEU A 383 -7.58 -24.47 10.58
C LEU A 383 -7.03 -24.96 11.93
N ASP A 384 -7.57 -26.07 12.42
CA ASP A 384 -7.22 -26.66 13.71
C ASP A 384 -6.71 -28.08 13.48
N ALA A 385 -5.43 -28.31 13.76
CA ALA A 385 -4.82 -29.63 13.63
C ALA A 385 -5.45 -30.68 14.59
N SER A 386 -6.03 -30.23 15.70
CA SER A 386 -6.75 -31.10 16.65
C SER A 386 -8.17 -31.46 16.17
N ALA A 387 -8.73 -30.67 15.25
CA ALA A 387 -10.04 -30.88 14.64
C ALA A 387 -9.92 -30.74 13.11
N PRO A 388 -9.47 -31.80 12.39
CA PRO A 388 -8.99 -31.71 11.01
C PRO A 388 -10.08 -31.55 9.94
N ALA A 389 -11.21 -30.94 10.30
CA ALA A 389 -12.26 -30.58 9.37
C ALA A 389 -11.71 -29.57 8.35
N LYS A 390 -11.88 -29.91 7.07
CA LYS A 390 -11.47 -29.02 5.99
C LYS A 390 -12.52 -27.95 5.77
N VAL A 391 -12.09 -26.69 5.68
CA VAL A 391 -12.92 -25.55 5.30
C VAL A 391 -12.42 -24.95 3.99
N SER A 392 -13.32 -24.36 3.22
CA SER A 392 -12.97 -23.70 1.95
C SER A 392 -12.57 -22.25 2.22
N VAL A 393 -11.44 -21.80 1.68
CA VAL A 393 -10.95 -20.43 1.83
C VAL A 393 -10.70 -19.80 0.47
N MET A 394 -11.16 -18.56 0.30
CA MET A 394 -10.80 -17.74 -0.87
C MET A 394 -9.31 -17.42 -0.84
N CYS A 395 -8.61 -17.67 -1.94
CA CYS A 395 -7.16 -17.55 -2.01
C CYS A 395 -6.69 -17.36 -3.46
N VAL A 396 -5.38 -17.25 -3.64
CA VAL A 396 -4.75 -17.32 -4.95
C VAL A 396 -3.79 -18.51 -5.06
N GLU A 397 -3.43 -18.87 -6.29
CA GLU A 397 -2.44 -19.89 -6.59
C GLU A 397 -1.53 -19.43 -7.74
N GLU A 398 -0.38 -20.09 -7.92
CA GLU A 398 0.45 -19.86 -9.10
C GLU A 398 -0.28 -20.25 -10.39
N GLY A 399 -0.29 -19.32 -11.34
CA GLY A 399 -0.75 -19.52 -12.70
C GLY A 399 0.38 -19.87 -13.65
N ALA A 400 0.12 -19.74 -14.95
CA ALA A 400 1.15 -19.89 -15.97
C ALA A 400 2.05 -18.64 -16.00
N MET A 401 3.37 -18.84 -15.99
CA MET A 401 4.35 -17.75 -16.00
C MET A 401 4.29 -17.01 -17.34
N ALA A 402 3.92 -15.74 -17.30
CA ALA A 402 3.74 -14.93 -18.49
C ALA A 402 4.43 -13.57 -18.36
N ASN A 403 5.23 -13.21 -19.37
CA ASN A 403 5.52 -11.80 -19.63
C ASN A 403 4.31 -11.18 -20.33
N LEU A 404 4.17 -9.86 -20.23
CA LEU A 404 3.11 -9.15 -20.92
C LEU A 404 3.68 -8.26 -22.01
N ARG A 405 2.91 -8.09 -23.07
CA ARG A 405 3.11 -6.99 -24.01
C ARG A 405 2.43 -5.75 -23.45
N VAL A 406 3.05 -4.59 -23.61
CA VAL A 406 2.43 -3.30 -23.25
C VAL A 406 1.13 -3.15 -24.02
N HIS A 407 0.01 -2.92 -23.34
CA HIS A 407 -1.22 -2.57 -24.02
C HIS A 407 -1.19 -1.07 -24.32
N ARG A 408 -1.08 -0.71 -25.59
CA ARG A 408 -1.03 0.70 -25.98
C ARG A 408 -2.35 1.37 -25.60
N ARG A 409 -2.27 2.47 -24.84
CA ARG A 409 -3.46 3.17 -24.31
C ARG A 409 -4.38 2.25 -23.50
N GLY A 410 -3.83 1.19 -22.89
CA GLY A 410 -4.56 0.22 -22.08
C GLY A 410 -5.37 -0.83 -22.87
N SER A 411 -5.33 -0.79 -24.22
CA SER A 411 -6.11 -1.70 -25.07
C SER A 411 -5.45 -3.06 -25.24
N HIS A 412 -6.06 -4.12 -24.69
CA HIS A 412 -5.56 -5.50 -24.85
C HIS A 412 -5.60 -6.01 -26.30
N LEU A 413 -6.26 -5.27 -27.19
CA LEU A 413 -6.31 -5.53 -28.62
C LEU A 413 -5.15 -4.86 -29.39
N ASP A 414 -4.45 -3.91 -28.77
CA ASP A 414 -3.34 -3.18 -29.37
C ASP A 414 -2.05 -3.38 -28.57
N LEU A 415 -1.30 -4.43 -28.94
CA LEU A 415 -0.12 -4.87 -28.20
C LEU A 415 1.16 -4.24 -28.74
N GLY A 416 1.96 -3.70 -27.81
CA GLY A 416 3.30 -3.15 -28.03
C GLY A 416 4.40 -4.18 -27.76
N ALA A 417 5.55 -3.66 -27.32
CA ALA A 417 6.71 -4.47 -26.97
C ALA A 417 6.41 -5.38 -25.76
N GLU A 418 7.03 -6.56 -25.75
CA GLU A 418 7.03 -7.42 -24.58
C GLU A 418 7.91 -6.82 -23.48
N VAL A 419 7.45 -6.89 -22.25
CA VAL A 419 8.15 -6.46 -21.05
C VAL A 419 8.30 -7.64 -20.12
N ARG A 420 9.51 -7.81 -19.57
CA ARG A 420 9.79 -8.85 -18.58
C ARG A 420 9.13 -8.51 -17.26
N ARG A 421 8.68 -9.54 -16.54
CA ARG A 421 8.20 -9.38 -15.17
C ARG A 421 9.24 -8.66 -14.31
N GLY A 422 8.79 -7.72 -13.50
CA GLY A 422 9.68 -6.84 -12.74
C GLY A 422 8.94 -5.83 -11.88
N PHE A 423 9.70 -4.90 -11.32
CA PHE A 423 9.23 -3.89 -10.38
C PHE A 423 9.49 -2.49 -10.95
N PRO A 424 8.80 -1.46 -10.46
CA PRO A 424 9.05 -0.08 -10.90
C PRO A 424 10.52 0.31 -10.76
N ALA A 425 11.12 0.77 -11.87
CA ALA A 425 12.54 1.09 -11.93
C ALA A 425 12.94 2.15 -10.90
N VAL A 426 12.10 3.18 -10.67
CA VAL A 426 12.38 4.23 -9.67
C VAL A 426 12.64 3.66 -8.27
N LEU A 427 11.98 2.55 -7.90
CA LEU A 427 12.09 1.94 -6.58
C LEU A 427 13.19 0.87 -6.50
N THR A 428 13.74 0.43 -7.63
CA THR A 428 14.73 -0.66 -7.68
C THR A 428 16.10 -0.26 -8.18
N ARG A 429 16.26 0.95 -8.75
CA ARG A 429 17.58 1.44 -9.22
C ARG A 429 18.62 1.52 -8.11
N ARG A 430 18.24 2.04 -6.94
CA ARG A 430 19.15 2.20 -5.78
C ARG A 430 19.24 0.96 -4.90
N HIS A 431 18.14 0.20 -4.84
CA HIS A 431 18.06 -1.05 -4.11
C HIS A 431 17.47 -2.14 -5.03
N PRO A 432 18.32 -2.83 -5.80
CA PRO A 432 17.87 -3.83 -6.76
C PRO A 432 17.07 -4.94 -6.07
N ALA A 433 15.89 -5.23 -6.59
CA ALA A 433 15.14 -6.40 -6.19
C ALA A 433 15.79 -7.69 -6.72
N ALA A 434 15.47 -8.83 -6.11
CA ALA A 434 15.88 -10.13 -6.63
C ALA A 434 15.37 -10.33 -8.07
N ALA A 435 16.23 -10.90 -8.93
CA ALA A 435 15.84 -11.24 -10.29
C ALA A 435 14.68 -12.24 -10.29
N ILE A 436 13.75 -12.09 -11.24
CA ILE A 436 12.67 -13.03 -11.46
C ILE A 436 13.10 -14.01 -12.55
N GLY A 437 13.23 -15.28 -12.18
CA GLY A 437 13.59 -16.36 -13.08
C GLY A 437 12.48 -16.69 -14.09
N PRO A 438 12.81 -17.38 -15.19
CA PRO A 438 11.84 -17.72 -16.24
C PRO A 438 10.72 -18.64 -15.74
N THR A 439 10.99 -19.47 -14.72
CA THR A 439 10.05 -20.41 -14.11
C THR A 439 9.36 -19.87 -12.86
N GLU A 440 9.54 -18.58 -12.56
CA GLU A 440 8.99 -17.94 -11.36
C GLU A 440 7.94 -16.89 -11.75
N SER A 441 6.84 -16.80 -11.00
CA SER A 441 5.84 -15.75 -11.22
C SER A 441 6.37 -14.38 -10.87
N GLY A 442 7.31 -14.31 -9.93
CA GLY A 442 7.75 -13.07 -9.32
C GLY A 442 6.94 -12.65 -8.09
N ARG A 443 5.87 -13.38 -7.69
CA ARG A 443 5.09 -13.04 -6.49
C ARG A 443 5.90 -13.13 -5.21
N LEU A 444 6.68 -14.19 -5.05
CA LEU A 444 7.55 -14.35 -3.88
C LEU A 444 8.64 -13.28 -3.84
N GLN A 445 9.22 -12.93 -5.00
CA GLN A 445 10.19 -11.86 -5.15
C GLN A 445 9.57 -10.51 -4.81
N LEU A 446 8.34 -10.23 -5.27
CA LEU A 446 7.56 -9.04 -4.93
C LEU A 446 7.32 -8.93 -3.43
N ALA A 447 6.84 -10.01 -2.80
CA ALA A 447 6.59 -10.07 -1.36
C ALA A 447 7.85 -9.78 -0.53
N ARG A 448 8.98 -10.39 -0.93
CA ARG A 448 10.29 -10.15 -0.28
C ARG A 448 10.76 -8.71 -0.48
N TRP A 449 10.66 -8.18 -1.69
CA TRP A 449 11.12 -6.83 -2.01
C TRP A 449 10.28 -5.73 -1.35
N ILE A 450 8.96 -5.89 -1.26
CA ILE A 450 8.08 -4.95 -0.54
C ILE A 450 8.47 -4.86 0.94
N THR A 451 8.88 -5.97 1.54
CA THR A 451 9.26 -6.04 2.96
C THR A 451 10.76 -5.90 3.21
N ASP A 452 11.52 -5.56 2.18
CA ASP A 452 12.96 -5.37 2.29
C ASP A 452 13.25 -4.03 2.98
N ALA A 453 14.23 -4.01 3.90
CA ALA A 453 14.60 -2.80 4.64
C ALA A 453 15.14 -1.68 3.73
N GLY A 454 15.64 -2.03 2.54
CA GLY A 454 16.05 -1.08 1.51
C GLY A 454 14.90 -0.51 0.68
N ASN A 455 13.67 -1.02 0.82
CA ASN A 455 12.49 -0.45 0.18
C ASN A 455 12.17 0.92 0.81
N PRO A 456 12.11 2.01 0.02
CA PRO A 456 11.96 3.35 0.57
C PRO A 456 10.54 3.69 1.04
N LEU A 457 9.54 2.86 0.73
CA LEU A 457 8.12 3.23 0.88
C LEU A 457 7.41 2.42 1.96
N THR A 458 7.54 1.10 1.98
CA THR A 458 6.62 0.25 2.75
C THR A 458 6.59 0.57 4.23
N SER A 459 7.74 0.72 4.89
CA SER A 459 7.79 1.12 6.30
C SER A 459 7.21 2.52 6.53
N ARG A 460 7.52 3.50 5.67
CA ARG A 460 6.98 4.87 5.78
C ARG A 460 5.47 4.90 5.64
N VAL A 461 4.93 4.17 4.68
CA VAL A 461 3.49 4.10 4.39
C VAL A 461 2.75 3.49 5.58
N VAL A 462 3.23 2.36 6.10
CA VAL A 462 2.56 1.70 7.23
C VAL A 462 2.67 2.51 8.51
N VAL A 463 3.85 3.06 8.82
CA VAL A 463 4.02 3.96 9.97
C VAL A 463 3.08 5.17 9.87
N ASN A 464 2.98 5.77 8.68
CA ASN A 464 2.10 6.90 8.45
C ASN A 464 0.62 6.53 8.70
N ARG A 465 0.20 5.34 8.25
CA ARG A 465 -1.16 4.82 8.50
C ARG A 465 -1.41 4.55 9.98
N ILE A 466 -0.46 3.91 10.67
CA ILE A 466 -0.53 3.68 12.12
C ILE A 466 -0.69 5.02 12.85
N TRP A 467 0.14 6.00 12.50
CA TRP A 467 0.03 7.36 13.04
C TRP A 467 -1.35 7.97 12.76
N GLN A 468 -1.83 7.91 11.51
CA GLN A 468 -3.14 8.40 11.14
C GLN A 468 -4.27 7.70 11.91
N TRP A 469 -4.21 6.40 12.14
CA TRP A 469 -5.26 5.66 12.87
C TRP A 469 -5.26 5.98 14.36
N HIS A 470 -4.12 6.37 14.92
CA HIS A 470 -4.05 6.90 16.29
C HIS A 470 -4.53 8.35 16.40
N PHE A 471 -4.12 9.22 15.49
CA PHE A 471 -4.22 10.68 15.64
C PHE A 471 -5.22 11.36 14.69
N GLY A 472 -5.82 10.62 13.76
CA GLY A 472 -6.80 11.10 12.78
C GLY A 472 -6.19 11.67 11.50
N VAL A 473 -4.94 12.12 11.54
CA VAL A 473 -4.19 12.66 10.39
C VAL A 473 -2.80 12.02 10.34
N GLY A 474 -2.33 11.67 9.15
CA GLY A 474 -1.00 11.13 8.94
C GLY A 474 0.09 12.21 9.06
N LEU A 475 1.34 11.79 9.23
CA LEU A 475 2.50 12.66 9.01
C LEU A 475 2.57 13.12 7.55
N VAL A 476 2.09 12.29 6.64
CA VAL A 476 1.75 12.57 5.26
C VAL A 476 0.23 12.48 5.15
N GLU A 477 -0.44 13.59 4.84
CA GLU A 477 -1.91 13.68 4.84
C GLU A 477 -2.58 12.84 3.73
N THR A 478 -1.83 12.45 2.71
CA THR A 478 -2.27 11.61 1.59
C THR A 478 -1.74 10.18 1.74
N PRO A 479 -2.37 9.31 2.57
CA PRO A 479 -1.81 8.01 2.92
C PRO A 479 -1.67 7.03 1.74
N ASP A 480 -2.42 7.26 0.66
CA ASP A 480 -2.43 6.43 -0.55
C ASP A 480 -1.60 7.04 -1.69
N ASN A 481 -1.00 8.21 -1.49
CA ASN A 481 -0.18 8.89 -2.49
C ASN A 481 0.99 9.64 -1.85
N PHE A 482 2.18 9.05 -1.94
CA PHE A 482 3.48 9.57 -1.50
C PHE A 482 4.28 10.12 -2.70
N GLY A 483 3.74 10.04 -3.91
CA GLY A 483 4.35 10.58 -5.12
C GLY A 483 4.32 12.11 -5.17
N GLU A 484 4.59 12.66 -6.35
CA GLU A 484 4.77 14.10 -6.59
C GLU A 484 3.51 14.94 -6.28
N LEU A 485 2.32 14.35 -6.44
CA LEU A 485 1.06 15.00 -6.06
C LEU A 485 0.62 14.74 -4.62
N GLY A 486 1.38 13.91 -3.89
CA GLY A 486 1.17 13.65 -2.48
C GLY A 486 1.56 14.84 -1.60
N ALA A 487 1.04 14.86 -0.37
CA ALA A 487 1.50 15.79 0.64
C ALA A 487 2.96 15.50 1.01
N THR A 488 3.75 16.54 1.27
CA THR A 488 5.06 16.40 1.92
C THR A 488 4.88 16.09 3.40
N PRO A 489 5.74 15.25 4.01
CA PRO A 489 5.64 14.94 5.42
C PRO A 489 5.81 16.20 6.28
N VAL A 490 4.91 16.39 7.26
CA VAL A 490 5.00 17.53 8.20
C VAL A 490 6.20 17.41 9.15
N ALA A 491 6.67 16.18 9.39
CA ALA A 491 7.84 15.86 10.20
C ALA A 491 8.65 14.71 9.53
N PRO A 492 9.44 15.00 8.47
CA PRO A 492 10.16 13.97 7.70
C PRO A 492 11.12 13.14 8.55
N GLU A 493 11.83 13.78 9.50
CA GLU A 493 12.79 13.10 10.37
C GLU A 493 12.09 12.12 11.33
N LEU A 494 10.92 12.50 11.86
CA LEU A 494 10.13 11.60 12.69
C LEU A 494 9.58 10.43 11.87
N LEU A 495 9.10 10.68 10.65
CA LEU A 495 8.62 9.62 9.75
C LEU A 495 9.74 8.61 9.46
N ASP A 496 10.93 9.08 9.11
CA ASP A 496 12.07 8.22 8.79
C ASP A 496 12.59 7.48 10.03
N TRP A 497 12.60 8.12 11.21
CA TRP A 497 12.99 7.46 12.46
C TRP A 497 12.03 6.34 12.86
N LEU A 498 10.72 6.54 12.65
CA LEU A 498 9.71 5.51 12.93
C LEU A 498 9.74 4.39 11.89
N ALA A 499 10.14 4.68 10.65
CA ALA A 499 10.20 3.72 9.55
C ALA A 499 11.51 2.90 9.51
N SER A 500 12.47 3.18 10.40
CA SER A 500 13.85 2.64 10.38
C SER A 500 14.21 1.64 11.47
#